data_AF-A0A8T6P8S6-F1
#
_entry.id   AF-A0A8T6P8S6-F1
#
_cell.length_a   1.000
_cell.length_b   1.000
_cell.length_c   1.000
_cell.angle_alpha   90.00
_cell.angle_beta   90.00
_cell.angle_gamma   90.00
#
_symmetry.space_group_name_H-M   'P 1'
#
loop_
_entity.id
_entity.type
_entity.pdbx_description
1 polymer ?
#
loop_
_entity_poly.entity_id
_entity_poly.type
_entity_poly.pdbx_seq_one_letter_code
_entity_poly.pdbx_strand_id
1 'polypeptide(L)'
;AAGADWQDQLRAVAAWLLSQPPMDLSRMIHADFKSLAPEVAQHLTFAAYEALYHPIEQIFERARDAKLIATPQLILLAGSIVSVVQTIHLSPYPLSDDEKLGYAHDMISVFSEGLRPRNDP
;
A
#
# COMPACT_ATOMS: atom_id res chain seq x y z
N ALA A 1 -9.64 1.99 -15.32
CA ALA A 1 -9.56 0.52 -15.28
C ALA A 1 -8.15 0.15 -14.86
N ALA A 2 -7.97 -0.79 -13.93
CA ALA A 2 -6.64 -1.27 -13.60
C ALA A 2 -6.07 -1.97 -14.85
N GLY A 3 -4.89 -1.57 -15.30
CA GLY A 3 -4.20 -2.23 -16.41
C GLY A 3 -3.92 -3.70 -16.09
N ALA A 4 -3.61 -4.49 -17.12
CA ALA A 4 -3.16 -5.88 -16.91
C ALA A 4 -1.81 -5.94 -16.15
N ASP A 5 -1.03 -4.86 -16.22
CA ASP A 5 0.25 -4.72 -15.54
C ASP A 5 0.07 -4.49 -14.02
N TRP A 6 0.96 -5.08 -13.23
CA TRP A 6 0.90 -5.02 -11.76
C TRP A 6 1.20 -3.62 -11.22
N GLN A 7 2.04 -2.83 -11.90
CA GLN A 7 2.31 -1.44 -11.51
C GLN A 7 1.07 -0.58 -11.71
N ASP A 8 0.34 -0.79 -12.81
CA ASP A 8 -0.92 -0.09 -13.05
C ASP A 8 -2.00 -0.47 -12.01
N GLN A 9 -2.00 -1.71 -11.54
CA GLN A 9 -2.86 -2.13 -10.43
C GLN A 9 -2.49 -1.42 -9.11
N LEU A 10 -1.19 -1.30 -8.79
CA LEU A 10 -0.74 -0.55 -7.62
C LEU A 10 -1.08 0.96 -7.73
N ARG A 11 -0.94 1.54 -8.93
CA ARG A 11 -1.34 2.94 -9.19
C ARG A 11 -2.85 3.13 -8.99
N ALA A 12 -3.67 2.18 -9.45
CA ALA A 12 -5.11 2.20 -9.21
C ALA A 12 -5.47 2.08 -7.71
N VAL A 13 -4.73 1.26 -6.95
CA VAL A 13 -4.87 1.19 -5.49
C VAL A 13 -4.53 2.53 -4.85
N ALA A 14 -3.43 3.17 -5.23
CA ALA A 14 -3.06 4.47 -4.69
C ALA A 14 -4.10 5.55 -5.00
N ALA A 15 -4.63 5.58 -6.22
CA ALA A 15 -5.72 6.48 -6.60
C ALA A 15 -6.96 6.25 -5.72
N TRP A 16 -7.33 4.98 -5.48
CA TRP A 16 -8.44 4.65 -4.61
C TRP A 16 -8.17 5.09 -3.16
N LEU A 17 -7.00 4.79 -2.59
CA LEU A 17 -6.63 5.20 -1.23
C LEU A 17 -6.61 6.73 -1.06
N LEU A 18 -6.14 7.48 -2.07
CA LEU A 18 -6.15 8.95 -2.07
C LEU A 18 -7.56 9.53 -2.16
N SER A 19 -8.51 8.82 -2.76
CA SER A 19 -9.92 9.23 -2.80
C SER A 19 -10.67 8.99 -1.48
N GLN A 20 -10.09 8.22 -0.56
CA GLN A 20 -10.67 7.97 0.75
C GLN A 20 -10.24 9.06 1.76
N PRO A 21 -11.03 9.31 2.82
CA PRO A 21 -10.58 10.14 3.93
C PRO A 21 -9.23 9.66 4.49
N PRO A 22 -8.33 10.58 4.90
CA PRO A 22 -7.08 10.22 5.54
C PRO A 22 -7.29 9.30 6.74
N MET A 23 -6.60 8.17 6.75
CA MET A 23 -6.64 7.19 7.85
C MET A 23 -5.24 6.90 8.32
N ASP A 24 -4.97 7.13 9.60
CA ASP A 24 -3.71 6.76 10.25
C ASP A 24 -3.82 5.36 10.86
N LEU A 25 -3.61 4.35 10.01
CA LEU A 25 -3.75 2.95 10.39
C LEU A 25 -2.69 2.51 11.40
N SER A 26 -1.49 3.10 11.33
CA SER A 26 -0.42 2.83 12.29
C SER A 26 -0.81 3.27 13.70
N ARG A 27 -1.31 4.51 13.85
CA ARG A 27 -1.83 5.01 15.12
C ARG A 27 -3.02 4.19 15.61
N MET A 28 -3.94 3.82 14.72
CA MET A 28 -5.07 2.97 15.08
C MET A 28 -4.61 1.62 15.65
N ILE A 29 -3.71 0.92 14.98
CA ILE A 29 -3.21 -0.39 15.41
C ILE A 29 -2.41 -0.27 16.72
N HIS A 30 -1.53 0.74 16.84
CA HIS A 30 -0.59 0.81 17.95
C HIS A 30 -1.11 1.51 19.21
N ALA A 31 -2.15 2.34 19.09
CA ALA A 31 -2.75 3.08 20.19
C ALA A 31 -4.24 2.74 20.36
N ASP A 32 -5.07 3.06 19.37
CA ASP A 32 -6.53 2.99 19.53
C ASP A 32 -7.00 1.56 19.79
N PHE A 33 -6.54 0.59 19.00
CA PHE A 33 -6.98 -0.80 19.09
C PHE A 33 -6.57 -1.45 20.41
N LYS A 34 -5.44 -1.03 21.00
CA LYS A 34 -5.02 -1.52 22.32
C LYS A 34 -5.93 -1.07 23.45
N SER A 35 -6.72 -0.02 23.26
CA SER A 35 -7.69 0.44 24.24
C SER A 35 -9.04 -0.30 24.16
N LEU A 36 -9.24 -1.12 23.12
CA LEU A 36 -10.46 -1.89 22.91
C LEU A 36 -10.38 -3.25 23.61
N ALA A 37 -11.54 -3.91 23.74
CA ALA A 37 -11.59 -5.31 24.12
C ALA A 37 -10.79 -6.16 23.10
N PRO A 38 -10.03 -7.19 23.54
CA PRO A 38 -9.16 -7.97 22.66
C PRO A 38 -9.85 -8.53 21.41
N GLU A 39 -11.09 -8.98 21.54
CA GLU A 39 -11.87 -9.57 20.45
C GLU A 39 -12.22 -8.51 19.39
N VAL A 40 -12.52 -7.29 19.84
CA VAL A 40 -12.82 -6.15 18.94
C VAL A 40 -11.55 -5.70 18.24
N ALA A 41 -10.43 -5.59 18.97
CA ALA A 41 -9.14 -5.24 18.40
C ALA A 41 -8.68 -6.26 17.34
N GLN A 42 -8.86 -7.56 17.61
CA GLN A 42 -8.56 -8.63 16.67
C GLN A 42 -9.46 -8.55 15.42
N HIS A 43 -10.77 -8.35 15.61
CA HIS A 43 -11.72 -8.21 14.52
C HIS A 43 -11.37 -7.04 13.60
N LEU A 44 -11.05 -5.87 14.17
CA LEU A 44 -10.65 -4.69 13.40
C LEU A 44 -9.32 -4.88 12.68
N THR A 45 -8.36 -5.56 13.32
CA THR A 45 -7.07 -5.89 12.68
C THR A 45 -7.28 -6.78 11.47
N PHE A 46 -8.13 -7.81 11.60
CA PHE A 46 -8.47 -8.70 10.49
C PHE A 46 -9.21 -7.96 9.38
N ALA A 47 -10.19 -7.12 9.72
CA ALA A 47 -10.90 -6.30 8.75
C ALA A 47 -9.97 -5.35 7.98
N ALA A 48 -9.01 -4.72 8.65
CA ALA A 48 -8.00 -3.88 8.02
C ALA A 48 -7.08 -4.69 7.09
N TYR A 49 -6.66 -5.88 7.52
CA TYR A 49 -5.89 -6.81 6.68
C TYR A 49 -6.64 -7.16 5.39
N GLU A 50 -7.86 -7.68 5.51
CA GLU A 50 -8.68 -8.12 4.37
C GLU A 50 -9.01 -6.98 3.40
N ALA A 51 -9.30 -5.79 3.92
CA ALA A 51 -9.75 -4.67 3.10
C ALA A 51 -8.58 -3.91 2.42
N LEU A 52 -7.40 -3.86 3.04
CA LEU A 52 -6.32 -2.97 2.61
C LEU A 52 -5.06 -3.73 2.20
N TYR A 53 -4.58 -4.65 3.03
CA TYR A 53 -3.30 -5.32 2.80
C TYR A 53 -3.45 -6.49 1.82
N HIS A 54 -4.45 -7.34 2.03
CA HIS A 54 -4.65 -8.54 1.25
C HIS A 54 -4.82 -8.28 -0.26
N PRO A 55 -5.61 -7.29 -0.72
CA PRO A 55 -5.74 -7.01 -2.15
C PRO A 55 -4.42 -6.55 -2.79
N ILE A 56 -3.57 -5.86 -2.02
CA ILE A 56 -2.26 -5.39 -2.49
C ILE A 56 -1.26 -6.55 -2.52
N GLU A 57 -1.29 -7.42 -1.51
CA GLU A 57 -0.51 -8.66 -1.48
C GLU A 57 -0.77 -9.51 -2.72
N GLN A 58 -2.05 -9.71 -3.08
CA GLN A 58 -2.42 -10.48 -4.27
C GLN A 58 -1.85 -9.89 -5.58
N ILE A 59 -1.61 -8.58 -5.66
CA ILE A 59 -0.93 -7.96 -6.80
C ILE A 59 0.54 -8.38 -6.81
N PHE A 60 1.22 -8.27 -5.67
CA PHE A 60 2.62 -8.64 -5.54
C PHE A 60 2.86 -10.16 -5.68
N GLU A 61 1.93 -11.00 -5.20
CA GLU A 61 1.97 -12.45 -5.37
C GLU A 61 1.98 -12.82 -6.85
N ARG A 62 1.04 -12.26 -7.62
CA ARG A 62 0.99 -12.47 -9.08
C ARG A 62 2.25 -11.97 -9.78
N ALA A 63 2.79 -10.81 -9.38
CA ALA A 63 4.03 -10.29 -9.94
C ALA A 63 5.24 -11.19 -9.62
N ARG A 64 5.33 -11.72 -8.40
CA ARG A 64 6.39 -12.64 -7.96
C ARG A 64 6.30 -13.98 -8.69
N ASP A 65 5.10 -14.53 -8.81
CA ASP A 65 4.88 -15.81 -9.48
C ASP A 65 5.19 -15.72 -10.99
N ALA A 66 4.99 -14.53 -11.57
CA ALA A 66 5.44 -14.18 -12.93
C ALA A 66 6.95 -13.83 -13.01
N LYS A 67 7.71 -13.92 -11.91
CA LYS A 67 9.14 -13.58 -11.79
C LYS A 67 9.49 -12.13 -12.13
N LEU A 68 8.53 -11.22 -11.99
CA LEU A 68 8.71 -9.78 -12.25
C LEU A 68 9.35 -9.05 -11.07
N ILE A 69 9.25 -9.62 -9.86
CA ILE A 69 9.87 -9.12 -8.63
C ILE A 69 10.57 -10.25 -7.88
N ALA A 70 11.56 -9.89 -7.06
CA ALA A 70 12.33 -10.83 -6.25
C ALA A 70 12.33 -10.43 -4.76
N THR A 71 11.27 -10.74 -4.03
CA THR A 71 11.23 -10.56 -2.57
C THR A 71 10.31 -11.58 -1.88
N PRO A 72 10.68 -12.10 -0.69
CA PRO A 72 9.84 -13.03 0.05
C PRO A 72 8.75 -12.37 0.91
N GLN A 73 8.89 -11.11 1.33
CA GLN A 73 7.99 -10.48 2.33
C GLN A 73 6.93 -9.58 1.69
N LEU A 74 5.88 -10.17 1.12
CA LEU A 74 4.85 -9.43 0.36
C LEU A 74 3.95 -8.53 1.22
N ILE A 75 3.57 -8.98 2.43
CA ILE A 75 2.81 -8.17 3.40
C ILE A 75 3.53 -6.86 3.74
N LEU A 76 4.86 -6.89 3.86
CA LEU A 76 5.64 -5.68 4.14
C LEU A 76 5.63 -4.71 2.95
N LEU A 77 5.58 -5.22 1.72
CA LEU A 77 5.40 -4.37 0.54
C LEU A 77 4.01 -3.74 0.52
N ALA A 78 2.96 -4.51 0.79
CA ALA A 78 1.60 -4.00 0.88
C ALA A 78 1.50 -2.87 1.91
N GLY A 79 2.06 -3.08 3.11
CA GLY A 79 2.10 -2.04 4.14
C GLY A 79 2.94 -0.82 3.75
N SER A 80 3.99 -1.01 2.95
CA SER A 80 4.80 0.10 2.45
C SER A 80 4.00 0.99 1.48
N ILE A 81 3.21 0.39 0.58
CA ILE A 81 2.32 1.14 -0.32
C ILE A 81 1.27 1.93 0.48
N VAL A 82 0.63 1.31 1.48
CA VAL A 82 -0.33 1.99 2.35
C VAL A 82 0.33 3.17 3.08
N SER A 83 1.53 2.96 3.64
CA SER A 83 2.28 3.97 4.39
C SER A 83 2.68 5.18 3.54
N VAL A 84 3.04 4.93 2.28
CA VAL A 84 3.38 6.00 1.31
C VAL A 84 2.17 6.88 1.05
N VAL A 85 1.01 6.27 0.76
CA VAL A 85 -0.22 7.04 0.51
C VAL A 85 -0.68 7.80 1.76
N GLN A 86 -0.57 7.18 2.94
CA GLN A 86 -0.83 7.86 4.21
C GLN A 86 0.07 9.08 4.41
N THR A 87 1.36 8.95 4.09
CA THR A 87 2.30 10.07 4.18
C THR A 87 1.93 11.22 3.25
N ILE A 88 1.46 10.91 2.03
CA ILE A 88 1.00 11.92 1.06
C ILE A 88 -0.24 12.66 1.59
N HIS A 89 -1.18 11.95 2.21
CA HIS A 89 -2.35 12.55 2.87
C HIS A 89 -1.97 13.50 4.01
N LEU A 90 -0.90 13.18 4.74
CA LEU A 90 -0.41 13.97 5.87
C LEU A 90 0.55 15.10 5.47
N SER A 91 0.76 15.32 4.18
CA SER A 91 1.67 16.37 3.70
C SER A 91 1.26 17.75 4.23
N PRO A 92 2.18 18.52 4.83
CA PRO A 92 1.90 19.88 5.30
C PRO A 92 1.80 20.89 4.15
N TYR A 93 2.14 20.48 2.93
CA TYR A 93 2.06 21.32 1.74
C TYR A 93 0.67 21.25 1.12
N PRO A 94 0.12 22.37 0.62
CA PRO A 94 -1.21 22.41 0.00
C PRO A 94 -1.18 21.82 -1.41
N LEU A 95 -1.02 20.50 -1.49
CA LEU A 95 -1.03 19.75 -2.74
C LEU A 95 -2.47 19.53 -3.22
N SER A 96 -2.72 19.79 -4.50
CA SER A 96 -3.91 19.35 -5.20
C SER A 96 -3.99 17.81 -5.27
N ASP A 97 -5.19 17.29 -5.57
CA ASP A 97 -5.39 15.84 -5.69
C ASP A 97 -4.56 15.24 -6.84
N ASP A 98 -4.41 15.97 -7.94
CA ASP A 98 -3.58 15.56 -9.08
C ASP A 98 -2.08 15.51 -8.70
N GLU A 99 -1.59 16.47 -7.92
CA GLU A 99 -0.20 16.47 -7.42
C GLU A 99 0.04 15.29 -6.46
N LYS A 100 -0.89 15.04 -5.53
CA LYS A 100 -0.80 13.88 -4.63
C LYS A 100 -0.77 12.56 -5.40
N LEU A 101 -1.61 12.44 -6.42
CA LEU A 101 -1.66 11.25 -7.28
C LEU A 101 -0.35 11.09 -8.07
N GLY A 102 0.18 12.18 -8.61
CA GLY A 102 1.50 12.20 -9.25
C GLY A 102 2.61 11.69 -8.32
N TYR A 103 2.68 12.21 -7.10
CA TYR A 103 3.65 11.73 -6.10
C TYR A 103 3.47 10.24 -5.77
N ALA A 104 2.24 9.76 -5.63
CA ALA A 104 1.99 8.35 -5.38
C ALA A 104 2.47 7.46 -6.54
N HIS A 105 2.23 7.88 -7.78
CA HIS A 105 2.71 7.18 -8.98
C HIS A 105 4.24 7.16 -9.09
N ASP A 106 4.89 8.27 -8.76
CA ASP A 106 6.36 8.36 -8.75
C ASP A 106 6.95 7.40 -7.71
N MET A 107 6.40 7.39 -6.49
CA MET A 107 6.85 6.48 -5.43
C MET A 107 6.63 5.01 -5.81
N ILE A 108 5.47 4.67 -6.37
CA ILE A 108 5.20 3.31 -6.88
C ILE A 108 6.23 2.93 -7.94
N SER A 109 6.58 3.85 -8.84
CA SER A 109 7.59 3.58 -9.88
C SER A 109 8.96 3.32 -9.25
N VAL A 110 9.38 4.12 -8.26
CA VAL A 110 10.63 3.89 -7.50
C VAL A 110 10.64 2.52 -6.82
N PHE A 111 9.58 2.16 -6.10
CA PHE A 111 9.47 0.82 -5.49
C PHE A 111 9.54 -0.26 -6.55
N SER A 112 8.81 -0.08 -7.65
CA SER A 112 8.67 -1.11 -8.66
C SER A 112 9.99 -1.42 -9.36
N GLU A 113 10.77 -0.40 -9.67
CA GLU A 113 12.13 -0.59 -10.22
C GLU A 113 13.06 -1.26 -9.19
N GLY A 114 12.97 -0.87 -7.91
CA GLY A 114 13.79 -1.44 -6.84
C GLY A 114 13.51 -2.91 -6.52
N LEU A 115 12.31 -3.41 -6.84
CA LEU A 115 11.87 -4.78 -6.60
C LEU A 115 12.19 -5.75 -7.73
N ARG A 116 12.62 -5.25 -8.89
CA ARG A 116 12.98 -6.09 -10.03
C ARG A 116 14.13 -7.04 -9.65
N PRO A 117 14.13 -8.29 -10.16
CA PRO A 117 15.25 -9.19 -9.96
C PRO A 117 16.56 -8.52 -10.37
N ARG A 118 17.55 -8.52 -9.46
CA ARG A 118 18.89 -8.06 -9.79
C ARG A 118 19.60 -9.20 -10.53
N ASN A 119 20.14 -8.89 -11.70
CA ASN A 119 21.17 -9.71 -12.31
C ASN A 119 22.50 -9.31 -11.66
N ASP A 120 22.67 -9.64 -10.38
CA ASP A 120 23.98 -9.51 -9.75
C ASP A 120 24.87 -10.66 -10.29
N PRO A 121 26.04 -10.36 -10.88
CA PRO A 121 26.95 -11.36 -11.45
C PRO A 121 27.62 -12.25 -10.40
#